data_AF-A0AA39NZ23-F1
#
_entry.id   AF-A0AA39NZ23-F1
#
_cell.length_a   1.000
_cell.length_b   1.000
_cell.length_c   1.000
_cell.angle_alpha   90.00
_cell.angle_beta   90.00
_cell.angle_gamma   90.00
#
_symmetry.space_group_name_H-M   'P 1'
#
loop_
_entity.id
_entity.type
_entity.pdbx_description
1 polymer ?
#
loop_
_entity_poly.entity_id
_entity_poly.type
_entity_poly.pdbx_seq_one_letter_code
_entity_poly.pdbx_strand_id
1 'polypeptide(L)'
;MVSELDFFTPAGKPVLVLSLIDTRVVEFINNERSYMFKVDTEDGGHYLLQAMNQWDMSKWLETINWVSKIAAKRRLTYIGRQDLQHRQETLMLSLALTHKSC
;
A
#
# COMPACT_ATOMS: atom_id res chain seq x y z
N MET A 1 -31.73 26.18 -19.89
CA MET A 1 -30.30 26.43 -20.17
C MET A 1 -29.52 25.66 -19.12
N VAL A 2 -28.64 24.76 -19.58
CA VAL A 2 -27.87 23.82 -18.76
C VAL A 2 -26.85 24.61 -17.96
N SER A 3 -26.88 24.47 -16.63
CA SER A 3 -25.85 25.00 -15.74
C SER A 3 -24.55 24.26 -16.01
N GLU A 4 -23.56 25.05 -16.42
CA GLU A 4 -22.20 24.63 -16.75
C GLU A 4 -21.62 23.77 -15.62
N LEU A 5 -21.24 22.57 -16.01
CA LEU A 5 -20.77 21.51 -15.15
C LEU A 5 -19.36 21.90 -14.66
N ASP A 6 -19.28 22.60 -13.53
CA ASP A 6 -18.05 23.00 -12.79
C ASP A 6 -17.21 21.81 -12.25
N PHE A 7 -17.20 20.67 -12.95
CA PHE A 7 -16.62 19.41 -12.48
C PHE A 7 -15.19 19.15 -12.95
N PHE A 8 -14.50 20.12 -13.57
CA PHE A 8 -13.25 19.84 -14.29
C PHE A 8 -12.02 20.65 -13.87
N THR A 9 -12.03 21.27 -12.69
CA THR A 9 -10.77 21.64 -12.05
C THR A 9 -10.58 20.71 -10.85
N PRO A 10 -9.65 19.74 -10.89
CA PRO A 10 -9.27 19.02 -9.69
C PRO A 10 -8.64 20.05 -8.76
N ALA A 11 -9.45 20.65 -7.88
CA ALA A 11 -8.95 21.33 -6.70
C ALA A 11 -8.04 20.30 -6.03
N GLY A 12 -6.73 20.55 -5.94
CA GLY A 12 -5.67 19.53 -5.81
C GLY A 12 -5.74 18.57 -4.62
N LYS A 13 -6.82 18.60 -3.84
CA LYS A 13 -7.16 17.62 -2.82
C LYS A 13 -7.91 16.42 -3.45
N PRO A 14 -7.40 15.19 -3.30
CA PRO A 14 -8.10 14.00 -3.76
C PRO A 14 -9.42 13.80 -2.99
N VAL A 15 -10.44 13.31 -3.70
CA VAL A 15 -11.77 12.99 -3.12
C VAL A 15 -11.72 11.71 -2.27
N LEU A 16 -10.83 10.77 -2.63
CA LEU A 16 -10.64 9.51 -1.93
C LEU A 16 -9.17 9.11 -2.00
N VAL A 17 -8.63 8.62 -0.88
CA VAL A 17 -7.29 8.04 -0.78
C VAL A 17 -7.42 6.70 -0.09
N LEU A 18 -6.90 5.65 -0.73
CA LEU A 18 -6.90 4.29 -0.19
C LEU A 18 -5.48 3.89 0.20
N SER A 19 -5.33 3.31 1.39
CA SER A 19 -4.09 2.62 1.75
C SER A 19 -4.02 1.31 0.97
N LEU A 20 -2.89 1.07 0.30
CA LEU A 20 -2.62 -0.19 -0.42
C LEU A 20 -1.78 -1.18 0.40
N ILE A 21 -1.55 -0.87 1.67
CA ILE A 21 -0.84 -1.74 2.60
C ILE A 21 -1.70 -3.00 2.84
N ASP A 22 -1.07 -4.16 2.72
CA ASP A 22 -1.65 -5.48 2.98
C ASP A 22 -3.05 -5.67 2.35
N THR A 23 -3.26 -4.96 1.24
CA THR A 23 -4.54 -4.87 0.56
C THR A 23 -4.71 -6.05 -0.37
N ARG A 24 -5.91 -6.63 -0.37
CA ARG A 24 -6.29 -7.72 -1.27
C ARG A 24 -7.15 -7.17 -2.39
N VAL A 25 -6.75 -7.48 -3.63
CA VAL A 25 -7.54 -7.12 -4.80
C VAL A 25 -7.91 -8.37 -5.61
N VAL A 26 -9.18 -8.47 -6.00
CA VAL A 26 -9.71 -9.62 -6.75
C VAL A 26 -10.75 -9.17 -7.78
N GLU A 27 -10.85 -9.92 -8.88
CA GLU A 27 -11.97 -9.79 -9.81
C GLU A 27 -13.30 -10.07 -9.09
N PHE A 28 -14.34 -9.32 -9.45
CA PHE A 28 -15.68 -9.47 -8.92
C PHE A 28 -16.64 -9.82 -10.04
N ILE A 29 -17.16 -11.05 -10.02
CA ILE A 29 -18.11 -11.52 -11.03
C ILE A 29 -19.48 -10.90 -10.73
N ASN A 30 -19.88 -9.93 -11.55
CA ASN A 30 -21.18 -9.30 -11.50
C ASN A 30 -21.91 -9.51 -12.83
N ASN A 31 -23.14 -10.02 -12.78
CA ASN A 31 -23.96 -10.27 -13.97
C ASN A 31 -24.54 -8.99 -14.59
N GLU A 32 -24.58 -7.89 -13.83
CA GLU A 32 -25.15 -6.61 -14.27
C GLU A 32 -24.09 -5.63 -14.81
N ARG A 33 -22.82 -5.82 -14.45
CA ARG A 33 -21.74 -4.90 -14.81
C ARG A 33 -20.44 -5.64 -15.07
N SER A 34 -19.87 -5.41 -16.25
CA SER A 34 -18.59 -5.99 -16.66
C SER A 34 -17.40 -5.31 -15.99
N TYR A 35 -16.30 -6.05 -15.88
CA TYR A 35 -14.96 -5.56 -15.49
C TYR A 35 -14.89 -4.95 -14.10
N MET A 36 -15.59 -5.59 -13.16
CA MET A 36 -15.60 -5.18 -11.76
C MET A 36 -14.51 -5.89 -10.97
N PHE A 37 -13.94 -5.17 -10.01
CA PHE A 37 -12.98 -5.73 -9.07
C PHE A 37 -13.16 -5.13 -7.68
N LYS A 38 -12.84 -5.92 -6.67
CA LYS A 38 -12.95 -5.54 -5.26
C LYS A 38 -11.58 -5.29 -4.68
N VAL A 39 -11.46 -4.24 -3.87
CA VAL A 39 -10.29 -3.88 -3.06
C VAL A 39 -10.68 -3.98 -1.59
N ASP A 40 -10.10 -4.92 -0.87
CA ASP A 40 -10.22 -5.06 0.58
C ASP A 40 -8.95 -4.49 1.23
N THR A 41 -9.09 -3.41 1.98
CA THR A 41 -7.98 -2.73 2.66
C THR A 41 -7.80 -3.28 4.09
N GLU A 42 -6.59 -3.12 4.66
CA GLU A 42 -6.23 -3.59 6.01
C GLU A 42 -7.13 -3.00 7.10
N ASP A 43 -7.54 -1.74 6.94
CA ASP A 43 -8.42 -1.01 7.86
C ASP A 43 -9.90 -1.43 7.78
N GLY A 44 -10.22 -2.48 7.00
CA GLY A 44 -11.57 -3.02 6.87
C GLY A 44 -12.42 -2.33 5.81
N GLY A 45 -11.82 -1.49 4.96
CA GLY A 45 -12.50 -0.87 3.83
C GLY A 45 -12.75 -1.87 2.70
N HIS A 46 -13.99 -1.94 2.23
CA HIS A 46 -14.39 -2.78 1.11
C HIS A 46 -14.87 -1.90 -0.04
N TYR A 47 -14.06 -1.81 -1.09
CA TYR A 47 -14.34 -0.97 -2.25
C TYR A 47 -14.63 -1.83 -3.46
N LEU A 48 -15.68 -1.47 -4.20
CA LEU A 48 -16.04 -2.11 -5.45
C LEU A 48 -15.86 -1.10 -6.58
N LEU A 49 -14.95 -1.39 -7.50
CA LEU A 49 -14.54 -0.50 -8.58
C LEU A 49 -14.82 -1.17 -9.94
N GLN A 50 -15.01 -0.35 -10.96
CA GLN A 50 -15.25 -0.80 -12.33
C GLN A 50 -14.18 -0.22 -13.25
N ALA A 51 -13.54 -1.07 -14.05
CA ALA A 51 -12.62 -0.67 -15.09
C ALA A 51 -13.35 -0.42 -16.42
N MET A 52 -12.67 0.23 -17.37
CA MET A 52 -13.26 0.48 -18.69
C MET A 52 -13.36 -0.78 -19.56
N ASN A 53 -12.44 -1.73 -19.39
CA ASN A 53 -12.38 -2.99 -20.14
C ASN A 53 -11.57 -4.05 -19.38
N GLN A 54 -11.54 -5.28 -19.91
CA GLN A 54 -10.83 -6.42 -19.28
C GLN A 54 -9.34 -6.16 -19.11
N TRP A 55 -8.68 -5.54 -20.09
CA TRP A 55 -7.24 -5.28 -20.03
C TRP A 55 -6.90 -4.27 -18.93
N ASP A 56 -7.69 -3.21 -18.84
CA ASP A 56 -7.56 -2.19 -17.81
C ASP A 56 -7.80 -2.77 -16.41
N MET A 57 -8.81 -3.63 -16.24
CA MET A 57 -9.04 -4.36 -15.00
C MET A 57 -7.83 -5.22 -14.61
N SER A 58 -7.33 -6.05 -15.53
CA SER A 58 -6.15 -6.90 -15.28
C SER A 58 -4.94 -6.06 -14.87
N LYS A 59 -4.72 -4.91 -15.51
CA LYS A 59 -3.65 -3.97 -15.15
C LYS A 59 -3.83 -3.40 -13.75
N TRP A 60 -5.04 -3.02 -13.36
CA TRP A 60 -5.34 -2.57 -11.99
C TRP A 60 -5.06 -3.66 -10.95
N LEU A 61 -5.56 -4.88 -11.19
CA LEU A 61 -5.33 -6.03 -10.31
C LEU A 61 -3.83 -6.30 -10.13
N GLU A 62 -3.06 -6.32 -11.22
CA GLU A 62 -1.62 -6.57 -11.17
C GLU A 62 -0.87 -5.44 -10.44
N THR A 63 -1.14 -4.19 -10.80
CA THR A 63 -0.43 -3.02 -10.26
C THR A 63 -0.65 -2.90 -8.75
N ILE A 64 -1.90 -3.01 -8.28
CA ILE A 64 -2.23 -2.91 -6.86
C ILE A 64 -1.56 -4.05 -6.08
N ASN A 65 -1.64 -5.29 -6.59
CA ASN A 65 -0.98 -6.45 -5.97
C ASN A 65 0.55 -6.26 -5.89
N TRP A 66 1.17 -5.74 -6.94
CA TRP A 66 2.61 -5.51 -6.98
C TRP A 66 3.04 -4.43 -5.97
N VAL A 67 2.33 -3.28 -5.93
CA VAL A 67 2.61 -2.20 -4.97
C VAL A 67 2.42 -2.65 -3.53
N SER A 68 1.34 -3.38 -3.24
CA SER A 68 1.05 -3.93 -1.91
C SER A 68 2.21 -4.83 -1.41
N LYS A 69 2.71 -5.73 -2.27
CA LYS A 69 3.86 -6.59 -1.96
C LYS A 69 5.15 -5.80 -1.73
N ILE A 70 5.40 -4.74 -2.50
CA ILE A 70 6.58 -3.89 -2.31
C ILE A 70 6.51 -3.16 -0.97
N ALA A 71 5.34 -2.64 -0.60
CA ALA A 71 5.14 -1.98 0.68
C ALA A 71 5.44 -2.94 1.85
N ALA A 72 4.93 -4.17 1.78
CA ALA A 72 5.23 -5.21 2.77
C ALA A 72 6.73 -5.53 2.87
N LYS A 73 7.43 -5.68 1.72
CA LYS A 73 8.88 -5.94 1.69
C LYS A 73 9.71 -4.81 2.31
N ARG A 74 9.30 -3.55 2.13
CA ARG A 74 9.98 -2.39 2.74
C ARG A 74 9.83 -2.38 4.26
N ARG A 75 8.67 -2.76 4.81
CA ARG A 75 8.47 -2.92 6.26
C ARG A 75 9.45 -3.93 6.87
N LEU A 76 9.66 -5.07 6.22
CA LEU A 76 10.62 -6.09 6.67
C LEU A 76 12.07 -5.59 6.70
N THR A 77 12.43 -4.69 5.79
CA THR A 77 13.80 -4.16 5.69
C THR A 77 14.13 -3.21 6.85
N TYR A 78 13.12 -2.55 7.43
CA TYR A 78 13.32 -1.71 8.61
C TYR A 78 13.64 -2.54 9.86
N ILE A 79 12.94 -3.66 10.05
CA ILE A 79 13.13 -4.56 11.20
C ILE A 79 14.54 -5.16 11.18
N GLY A 80 15.03 -5.62 10.02
CA GLY A 80 16.36 -6.22 9.91
C GLY A 80 17.53 -5.26 10.13
N ARG A 81 17.37 -3.95 9.89
CA ARG A 81 18.42 -2.96 10.12
C ARG A 81 18.50 -2.50 11.57
N GLN A 82 17.36 -2.37 12.24
CA GLN A 82 17.31 -1.97 13.64
C GLN A 82 17.94 -3.03 14.55
N ASP A 83 17.72 -4.31 14.28
CA ASP A 83 18.29 -5.41 15.08
C ASP A 83 19.82 -5.49 14.94
N LEU A 84 20.35 -5.27 13.73
CA LEU A 84 21.80 -5.18 13.50
C LEU A 84 22.41 -3.96 14.20
N GLN A 85 21.72 -2.82 14.21
CA GLN A 85 22.19 -1.60 14.85
C GLN A 85 22.12 -1.70 16.38
N HIS A 86 21.04 -2.25 16.94
CA HIS A 86 20.91 -2.51 18.37
C HIS A 86 21.96 -3.51 18.88
N ARG A 87 22.25 -4.57 18.10
CA ARG A 87 23.34 -5.50 18.40
C ARG A 87 24.71 -4.83 18.33
N GLN A 88 24.96 -3.95 17.37
CA GLN A 88 26.22 -3.20 17.30
C GLN A 88 26.41 -2.25 18.49
N GLU A 89 25.38 -1.51 18.89
CA GLU A 89 25.42 -0.62 20.06
C GLU A 89 25.67 -1.40 21.36
N THR A 90 25.02 -2.55 21.52
CA THR A 90 25.23 -3.44 22.68
C THR A 90 26.66 -3.99 22.73
N LEU A 91 27.21 -4.39 21.58
CA LEU A 91 28.59 -4.88 21.48
C LEU A 91 29.59 -3.75 21.78
N MET A 92 29.39 -2.55 21.26
CA MET A 92 30.24 -1.39 21.51
C MET A 92 30.25 -0.97 22.99
N LEU A 93 29.10 -1.01 23.66
CA LEU A 93 29.00 -0.73 25.11
C LEU A 93 29.74 -1.79 25.95
N SER A 94 29.63 -3.07 25.59
CA SER A 94 30.32 -4.16 26.30
C SER A 94 31.86 -4.07 26.19
N LEU A 95 32.38 -3.68 25.02
CA LEU A 95 33.80 -3.44 24.79
C LEU A 95 34.30 -2.23 25.58
N ALA A 96 33.52 -1.15 25.62
CA ALA A 96 33.87 0.06 26.36
C ALA A 96 33.87 -0.14 27.89
N LEU A 97 33.08 -1.07 28.41
CA LEU A 97 33.07 -1.43 29.83
C LEU A 97 34.26 -2.32 30.20
N THR A 98 34.67 -3.23 29.31
CA THR A 98 35.83 -4.11 29.54
C THR A 98 37.15 -3.33 29.62
N HIS A 99 37.28 -2.22 28.89
CA HIS A 99 38.47 -1.36 28.92
C HIS A 99 38.57 -0.41 30.12
N LYS A 100 37.49 -0.21 30.89
CA LYS A 100 37.48 0.68 32.07
C LYS A 100 37.83 -0.03 33.38
N SER A 101 38.05 -1.35 33.34
CA SER A 101 38.37 -2.19 34.50
C SER A 101 39.86 -2.53 34.61
N CYS A 102 40.75 -1.75 33.98
CA CYS A 102 42.21 -1.85 34.12
C CYS A 102 42.76 -0.54 34.69
#